data_AF-A0A944VYY2-F1
#
_entry.id   AF-A0A944VYY2-F1
#
_cell.length_a   1.000
_cell.length_b   1.000
_cell.length_c   1.000
_cell.angle_alpha   90.00
_cell.angle_beta   90.00
_cell.angle_gamma   90.00
#
_symmetry.space_group_name_H-M   'P 1'
#
loop_
_entity.id
_entity.type
_entity.pdbx_description
1 polymer ?
#
loop_
_entity_poly.entity_id
_entity_poly.type
_entity_poly.pdbx_seq_one_letter_code
_entity_poly.pdbx_strand_id
1 'polypeptide(L)' 'MTDNLDKPAEEYGTFHVTTILIKRVRELMDGAPALIESDSSDPVKTAFDELASGKLDMTGDIVPVEK' A
#
# COMPACT_ATOMS: atom_id res chain seq x y z
N MET A 1 -13.75 -13.46 -3.25
CA MET A 1 -13.35 -12.46 -2.22
C MET A 1 -11.99 -11.91 -2.61
N THR A 2 -11.95 -11.16 -3.71
CA THR A 2 -10.82 -10.32 -4.17
C THR A 2 -11.25 -8.86 -4.28
N ASP A 3 -12.46 -8.55 -3.79
CA ASP A 3 -13.22 -7.33 -4.05
C ASP A 3 -12.57 -6.04 -3.52
N ASN A 4 -11.51 -6.14 -2.69
CA ASN A 4 -10.83 -5.00 -2.09
C ASN A 4 -9.55 -4.58 -2.84
N LEU A 5 -9.08 -5.37 -3.81
CA LEU A 5 -7.90 -5.04 -4.64
C LEU A 5 -8.30 -4.51 -6.03
N ASP A 6 -9.48 -4.89 -6.51
CA ASP A 6 -9.97 -4.52 -7.85
C ASP A 6 -10.22 -3.01 -7.95
N LYS A 7 -10.84 -2.39 -6.93
CA LYS A 7 -11.07 -0.93 -6.89
C LYS A 7 -9.80 -0.08 -7.00
N PRO A 8 -8.77 -0.26 -6.17
CA PRO A 8 -7.56 0.55 -6.28
C PRO A 8 -6.77 0.26 -7.56
N ALA A 9 -6.82 -0.97 -8.09
CA ALA A 9 -6.20 -1.29 -9.38
C ALA A 9 -6.93 -0.62 -10.56
N GLU A 10 -8.25 -0.48 -10.50
CA GLU A 10 -9.05 0.25 -11.50
C GLU A 10 -8.85 1.77 -11.43
N GLU A 11 -8.72 2.34 -10.23
CA GLU A 11 -8.59 3.80 -10.04
C GLU A 11 -7.17 4.33 -10.28
N TYR A 12 -6.13 3.58 -9.87
CA TYR A 12 -4.74 4.06 -9.93
C TYR A 12 -3.84 3.25 -10.89
N GLY A 13 -4.30 2.10 -11.38
CA GLY A 13 -3.53 1.18 -12.20
C GLY A 13 -2.72 0.19 -11.38
N THR A 14 -2.69 -1.07 -11.84
CA THR A 14 -2.04 -2.21 -11.15
C THR A 14 -0.57 -1.98 -10.79
N PHE A 15 0.19 -1.27 -11.64
CA PHE A 15 1.60 -0.97 -11.40
C PHE A 15 1.81 0.08 -10.29
N HIS A 16 0.90 1.06 -10.19
CA HIS A 16 0.95 2.08 -9.16
C HIS A 16 0.69 1.47 -7.78
N VAL A 17 -0.37 0.65 -7.69
CA VAL A 17 -0.70 -0.12 -6.48
C VAL A 17 0.48 -1.00 -6.04
N THR A 18 1.10 -1.71 -6.99
CA THR A 18 2.27 -2.55 -6.70
C THR A 18 3.45 -1.72 -6.18
N THR A 19 3.70 -0.55 -6.77
CA THR A 19 4.82 0.32 -6.36
C THR A 19 4.63 0.86 -4.95
N ILE A 20 3.41 1.29 -4.61
CA ILE A 20 3.09 1.79 -3.28
C ILE A 20 3.18 0.67 -2.23
N LEU A 21 2.67 -0.52 -2.54
CA LEU A 21 2.80 -1.68 -1.65
C LEU A 21 4.26 -2.00 -1.39
N ILE A 22 5.10 -2.05 -2.43
CA ILE A 22 6.54 -2.31 -2.27
C ILE A 22 7.21 -1.22 -1.42
N LYS A 23 6.88 0.05 -1.65
CA LYS A 23 7.39 1.17 -0.84
C LYS A 23 6.99 1.00 0.63
N ARG A 24 5.71 0.70 0.88
CA ARG A 24 5.20 0.52 2.24
C ARG A 24 5.82 -0.66 2.97
N VAL A 25 5.98 -1.79 2.29
CA VAL A 25 6.65 -2.96 2.87
C VAL A 25 8.08 -2.62 3.30
N ARG A 26 8.81 -1.83 2.51
CA ARG A 26 10.16 -1.38 2.89
C ARG A 26 10.14 -0.47 4.11
N GLU A 27 9.20 0.49 4.18
CA GLU A 27 9.03 1.33 5.37
C GLU A 27 8.78 0.49 6.64
N LEU A 28 7.91 -0.52 6.55
CA LEU A 28 7.64 -1.44 7.66
C LEU A 28 8.88 -2.27 8.04
N MET A 29 9.68 -2.70 7.06
CA MET A 29 10.96 -3.38 7.32
C MET A 29 11.98 -2.46 7.98
N ASP A 30 11.98 -1.17 7.64
CA ASP A 30 12.85 -0.14 8.23
C ASP A 30 12.36 0.30 9.64
N GLY A 31 11.25 -0.26 10.13
CA GLY A 31 10.72 0.00 11.47
C GLY A 31 9.68 1.11 11.54
N ALA A 32 9.09 1.51 10.40
CA ALA A 32 7.96 2.44 10.40
C ALA A 32 6.76 1.83 11.16
N PRO A 33 5.98 2.66 11.88
CA PRO A 33 4.79 2.18 12.56
C PRO A 33 3.72 1.74 11.56
N ALA A 34 3.00 0.68 11.90
CA ALA A 34 1.81 0.25 11.16
C ALA A 34 0.67 1.25 11.35
N LEU A 35 -0.12 1.49 10.30
CA LEU A 35 -1.30 2.37 10.28
C LEU A 35 -2.55 1.71 10.87
N ILE A 36 -2.48 0.38 11.03
CA ILE A 36 -3.50 -0.45 11.65
C ILE A 36 -2.86 -1.32 12.74
N GLU A 37 -3.66 -1.75 13.70
CA GLU A 37 -3.28 -2.87 14.55
C GLU A 37 -3.35 -4.14 13.71
N SER A 38 -2.19 -4.73 13.41
CA SER A 38 -2.09 -6.01 12.72
C SER A 38 -1.45 -7.02 13.67
N ASP A 39 -2.09 -8.17 13.82
CA ASP A 39 -1.54 -9.30 14.58
C ASP A 39 -0.38 -10.00 13.86
N SER A 40 -0.02 -9.51 12.66
CA SER A 40 1.03 -10.08 11.84
C SER A 40 2.33 -9.30 11.97
N SER A 41 3.43 -10.01 12.22
CA SER A 41 4.78 -9.49 12.08
C SER A 41 5.29 -9.48 10.64
N ASP A 42 4.47 -9.93 9.68
CA ASP A 42 4.84 -9.94 8.26
C ASP A 42 4.54 -8.58 7.63
N PRO A 43 5.56 -7.81 7.21
CA PRO A 43 5.38 -6.48 6.66
C PRO A 43 4.57 -6.49 5.36
N VAL A 44 4.63 -7.59 4.58
CA VAL A 44 3.81 -7.71 3.36
C VAL A 44 2.35 -7.78 3.73
N LYS A 45 1.98 -8.66 4.66
CA LYS A 45 0.60 -8.81 5.09
C LYS A 45 0.05 -7.52 5.72
N THR A 46 0.83 -6.87 6.59
CA THR A 46 0.44 -5.59 7.18
C THR A 46 0.20 -4.52 6.12
N ALA A 47 1.04 -4.39 5.09
CA ALA A 47 0.83 -3.42 4.02
C ALA A 47 -0.46 -3.70 3.20
N PHE A 48 -0.78 -4.98 2.94
CA PHE A 48 -2.04 -5.35 2.28
C PHE A 48 -3.26 -5.10 3.17
N ASP A 49 -3.16 -5.36 4.46
CA ASP A 49 -4.24 -5.07 5.42
C ASP A 49 -4.47 -3.56 5.53
N GLU A 50 -3.40 -2.75 5.53
CA GLU A 50 -3.48 -1.29 5.47
C GLU A 50 -4.15 -0.79 4.19
N LEU A 51 -3.80 -1.38 3.04
CA LEU A 51 -4.44 -1.11 1.75
C LEU A 51 -5.94 -1.42 1.79
N ALA A 52 -6.29 -2.62 2.27
CA ALA A 52 -7.69 -3.08 2.36
C ALA A 52 -8.51 -2.24 3.35
N SER A 53 -7.87 -1.70 4.39
CA SER A 53 -8.51 -0.79 5.35
C SER A 53 -8.74 0.63 4.79
N GLY A 54 -8.16 0.95 3.62
CA GLY A 54 -8.22 2.28 3.02
C GLY A 54 -7.41 3.34 3.76
N LYS A 55 -6.59 2.95 4.75
CA LYS A 55 -5.70 3.86 5.49
C LYS A 55 -4.37 4.09 4.79
N LEU A 56 -3.98 3.19 3.88
CA LEU A 56 -2.81 3.39 3.04
C LEU A 56 -3.10 4.46 2.01
N ASP A 57 -2.40 5.59 2.10
CA ASP A 57 -2.53 6.66 1.12
C ASP A 57 -1.95 6.22 -0.24
N MET A 58 -2.84 6.02 -1.22
CA MET A 58 -2.45 5.65 -2.58
C MET A 58 -2.11 6.84 -3.47
N THR A 59 -2.28 8.06 -2.96
CA THR A 59 -1.93 9.32 -3.61
C THR A 59 -0.48 9.74 -3.34
N GLY A 60 0.26 8.96 -2.55
CA GLY A 60 1.63 9.26 -2.14
C GLY A 60 2.59 9.46 -3.31
N ASP A 61 2.86 10.75 -3.58
CA ASP A 61 3.82 11.28 -4.55
C ASP A 61 3.68 10.75 -5.98
N ILE A 62 2.59 11.15 -6.65
CA ILE A 62 2.73 11.58 -8.05
C ILE A 62 3.64 12.82 -8.07
N VAL A 63 4.94 12.66 -7.86
CA VAL A 63 5.90 13.67 -8.37
C VAL A 63 5.71 13.64 -9.88
N PRO A 64 5.17 14.70 -10.51
CA PRO A 64 5.20 14.75 -11.96
C PRO A 64 6.67 14.66 -12.33
N VAL A 65 7.05 13.62 -13.08
CA VAL A 65 8.32 13.61 -13.78
C VAL A 65 8.22 14.76 -14.77
N GLU A 66 8.70 15.95 -14.38
CA GLU A 66 8.89 17.06 -15.29
C GLU A 66 9.80 16.57 -16.41
N LYS A 67 9.30 16.74 -17.64
CA LYS A 67 9.90 16.24 -18.87
C LYS A 67 10.82 17.28 -19.48
#